data_AF-A0A1A8TIM4-F1
#
_entry.id   AF-A0A1A8TIM4-F1
#
_cell.length_a   1.000
_cell.length_b   1.000
_cell.length_c   1.000
_cell.angle_alpha   90.00
_cell.angle_beta   90.00
_cell.angle_gamma   90.00
#
_symmetry.space_group_name_H-M   'P 1'
#
loop_
_entity.id
_entity.type
_entity.pdbx_description
1 polymer ?
#
loop_
_entity_poly.entity_id
_entity_poly.type
_entity_poly.pdbx_seq_one_letter_code
_entity_poly.pdbx_strand_id
1 'polypeptide(L)' 'MSKINLQLDQKSAYVLLEAMTNEIARWRAMTEETVGEDALADYGNDMIHLLDTYEQLKDTAVKEFGEHILDFTRGE' A
#
# COMPACT_ATOMS: atom_id res chain seq x y z
N MET A 1 -0.23 -14.67 -17.75
CA MET A 1 -0.07 -13.24 -17.39
C MET A 1 1.40 -12.90 -17.37
N SER A 2 1.80 -11.83 -18.04
CA SER A 2 3.15 -11.27 -17.94
C SER A 2 3.31 -10.59 -16.58
N LYS A 3 4.50 -10.67 -15.98
CA LYS A 3 4.82 -10.02 -14.69
C LYS A 3 5.78 -8.85 -14.93
N ILE A 4 5.65 -7.81 -14.12
CA ILE A 4 6.65 -6.74 -14.00
C ILE A 4 7.58 -7.12 -12.85
N ASN A 5 8.89 -7.03 -13.07
CA ASN A 5 9.89 -7.17 -12.01
C ASN A 5 10.33 -5.77 -11.58
N LEU A 6 10.15 -5.43 -10.31
CA LEU A 6 10.56 -4.16 -9.71
C LEU A 6 11.60 -4.44 -8.62
N GLN A 7 12.76 -3.79 -8.70
CA GLN A 7 13.78 -3.83 -7.66
C GLN A 7 13.78 -2.48 -6.93
N LEU A 8 13.78 -2.54 -5.60
CA LEU A 8 13.70 -1.36 -4.74
C LEU A 8 14.85 -1.42 -3.76
N ASP A 9 15.55 -0.30 -3.60
CA ASP A 9 16.41 -0.10 -2.44
C ASP A 9 15.55 0.16 -1.18
N GLN A 10 16.21 0.18 -0.02
CA GLN A 10 15.53 0.39 1.25
C GLN A 10 14.70 1.67 1.28
N LYS A 11 15.21 2.78 0.71
CA LYS A 11 14.51 4.06 0.77
C LYS A 11 13.29 4.10 -0.17
N SER A 12 13.39 3.49 -1.34
CA SER A 12 12.30 3.39 -2.29
C SER A 12 11.21 2.45 -1.77
N ALA A 13 11.59 1.34 -1.14
CA ALA A 13 10.65 0.43 -0.49
C ALA A 13 9.90 1.13 0.65
N TYR A 14 10.63 1.87 1.50
CA TYR A 14 10.05 2.69 2.57
C TYR A 14 9.01 3.68 2.05
N VAL A 15 9.39 4.49 1.05
CA VAL A 15 8.51 5.53 0.49
C VAL A 15 7.28 4.92 -0.17
N LEU A 16 7.43 3.80 -0.89
CA LEU A 16 6.31 3.11 -1.50
C LEU A 16 5.36 2.52 -0.47
N LEU A 17 5.88 1.88 0.58
CA LEU A 17 5.06 1.36 1.67
C LEU A 17 4.30 2.49 2.38
N GLU A 18 4.97 3.61 2.71
CA GLU A 18 4.33 4.81 3.29
C GLU A 18 3.20 5.33 2.39
N ALA A 19 3.46 5.46 1.09
CA ALA A 19 2.47 5.94 0.13
C ALA A 19 1.26 4.99 0.02
N MET A 20 1.49 3.68 -0.06
CA MET A 20 0.43 2.67 -0.12
C MET A 20 -0.39 2.65 1.16
N THR A 21 0.24 2.73 2.34
CA THR A 21 -0.47 2.81 3.62
C THR A 21 -1.42 4.01 3.66
N ASN A 22 -0.94 5.19 3.23
CA ASN A 22 -1.75 6.40 3.19
C ASN A 22 -2.90 6.31 2.17
N GLU A 23 -2.65 5.71 1.00
CA GLU A 23 -3.66 5.48 -0.03
C GLU A 23 -4.77 4.54 0.44
N ILE A 24 -4.39 3.41 1.05
CA ILE A 24 -5.34 2.44 1.63
C ILE A 24 -6.20 3.10 2.70
N ALA A 25 -5.61 3.91 3.60
CA ALA A 25 -6.35 4.64 4.61
C ALA A 25 -7.34 5.63 3.98
N ARG A 26 -6.93 6.35 2.93
CA ARG A 26 -7.80 7.27 2.20
C ARG A 26 -8.97 6.56 1.54
N TRP A 27 -8.73 5.44 0.87
CA TRP A 27 -9.79 4.68 0.21
C TRP A 27 -10.80 4.12 1.21
N ARG A 28 -10.33 3.60 2.36
CA ARG A 28 -11.22 3.17 3.45
C ARG A 28 -12.12 4.30 3.94
N ALA A 29 -11.56 5.48 4.20
CA ALA A 29 -12.34 6.64 4.60
C ALA A 29 -13.39 7.03 3.55
N MET A 30 -13.04 7.00 2.26
CA MET A 30 -14.00 7.25 1.17
C MET A 30 -15.13 6.22 1.15
N THR A 31 -14.82 4.93 1.33
CA THR A 31 -15.85 3.89 1.39
C THR A 31 -16.80 4.04 2.58
N GLU A 32 -16.33 4.63 3.69
CA GLU A 32 -17.15 4.93 4.87
C GLU A 32 -18.00 6.20 4.67
N GLU A 33 -17.51 7.20 3.93
CA GLU A 33 -18.16 8.51 3.73
C GLU A 33 -19.21 8.55 2.59
N THR A 34 -19.73 7.40 2.13
CA THR A 34 -20.81 7.29 1.13
C THR A 34 -20.50 7.99 -0.20
N VAL A 35 -19.45 7.55 -0.89
CA VAL A 35 -19.38 7.74 -2.35
C VAL A 35 -20.40 6.80 -3.00
N GLY A 36 -21.08 7.21 -4.08
CA GLY A 36 -22.12 6.41 -4.73
C GLY A 36 -21.71 4.97 -5.06
N GLU A 37 -22.69 4.07 -5.19
CA GLU A 37 -22.53 2.61 -5.31
C GLU A 37 -21.49 2.17 -6.37
N ASP A 38 -21.46 2.83 -7.52
CA ASP A 38 -20.49 2.53 -8.59
C ASP A 38 -19.05 2.89 -8.21
N ALA A 39 -18.85 4.03 -7.54
CA ALA A 39 -17.53 4.44 -7.07
C ALA A 39 -17.04 3.50 -5.96
N LEU A 40 -17.93 3.05 -5.07
CA LEU A 40 -17.62 2.04 -4.06
C LEU A 40 -17.15 0.72 -4.66
N ALA A 41 -17.77 0.27 -5.76
CA ALA A 41 -17.40 -0.97 -6.43
C ALA A 41 -16.01 -0.87 -7.11
N ASP A 42 -15.74 0.25 -7.79
CA ASP A 42 -14.45 0.49 -8.44
C ASP A 42 -13.32 0.62 -7.41
N TYR A 43 -13.50 1.45 -6.38
CA TYR A 43 -12.55 1.55 -5.27
C TYR A 43 -12.37 0.22 -4.54
N GLY A 44 -13.44 -0.56 -4.37
CA GLY A 44 -13.38 -1.86 -3.71
C GLY A 44 -12.46 -2.84 -4.44
N ASN A 45 -12.60 -2.95 -5.76
CA ASN A 45 -11.77 -3.84 -6.57
C ASN A 45 -10.30 -3.40 -6.62
N ASP A 46 -10.06 -2.10 -6.84
CA ASP A 46 -8.71 -1.56 -6.87
C ASP A 46 -8.04 -1.63 -5.50
N MET A 47 -8.80 -1.44 -4.41
CA MET A 47 -8.31 -1.56 -3.03
C MET A 47 -7.85 -2.97 -2.71
N ILE A 48 -8.54 -4.00 -3.18
CA ILE A 48 -8.09 -5.39 -3.01
C ILE A 48 -6.73 -5.59 -3.67
N HIS A 49 -6.56 -5.13 -4.91
CA HIS A 49 -5.28 -5.23 -5.62
C HIS A 49 -4.15 -4.43 -4.94
N LEU A 50 -4.46 -3.25 -4.41
CA LEU A 50 -3.51 -2.44 -3.66
C LEU A 50 -3.10 -3.11 -2.34
N LEU A 51 -4.05 -3.70 -1.61
CA LEU A 51 -3.80 -4.45 -0.38
C LEU A 51 -2.93 -5.67 -0.65
N ASP A 52 -3.24 -6.47 -1.68
CA ASP A 52 -2.46 -7.64 -2.05
C ASP A 52 -1.02 -7.27 -2.42
N THR A 53 -0.85 -6.15 -3.14
CA THR A 53 0.47 -5.63 -3.52
C THR A 53 1.23 -5.11 -2.30
N TYR A 54 0.53 -4.43 -1.39
CA TYR A 54 1.10 -3.90 -0.15
C TYR A 54 1.61 -5.04 0.74
N GLU A 55 0.81 -6.09 0.95
CA GLU A 55 1.19 -7.24 1.75
C GLU A 55 2.42 -7.95 1.17
N GLN A 56 2.47 -8.16 -0.16
CA GLN A 56 3.64 -8.76 -0.82
C GLN A 56 4.91 -7.92 -0.67
N LEU A 57 4.80 -6.60 -0.86
CA LEU A 57 5.93 -5.68 -0.71
C LEU A 57 6.37 -5.62 0.77
N LYS A 58 5.42 -5.54 1.70
CA LYS A 58 5.67 -5.50 3.15
C LYS A 58 6.45 -6.73 3.59
N ASP A 59 5.98 -7.92 3.24
CA ASP A 59 6.62 -9.17 3.63
C ASP A 59 8.04 -9.28 3.07
N THR A 60 8.22 -8.88 1.81
CA THR A 60 9.53 -8.88 1.15
C THR A 60 10.47 -7.85 1.79
N ALA A 61 9.98 -6.65 2.06
CA ALA A 61 10.76 -5.56 2.60
C ALA A 61 11.14 -5.78 4.07
N VAL A 62 10.23 -6.33 4.90
CA VAL A 62 10.54 -6.69 6.29
C VAL A 62 11.59 -7.80 6.33
N LYS A 63 11.49 -8.79 5.43
CA LYS A 63 12.48 -9.86 5.34
C LYS A 63 13.88 -9.35 4.96
N GLU A 64 13.96 -8.41 4.03
CA GLU A 64 15.24 -7.90 3.50
C GLU A 64 15.84 -6.80 4.37
N PHE A 65 15.00 -5.88 4.86
CA PHE A 65 15.44 -4.65 5.53
C PHE A 65 15.10 -4.59 7.01
N GLY A 66 14.30 -5.50 7.57
CA GLY A 66 13.88 -5.50 8.98
C GLY A 66 12.58 -4.73 9.24
N GLU A 67 11.97 -4.92 10.43
CA GLU A 67 10.66 -4.34 10.77
C GLU A 67 10.62 -2.81 10.79
N HIS A 68 11.76 -2.15 11.02
CA HIS A 68 11.85 -0.68 11.01
C HIS A 68 11.51 -0.06 9.64
N ILE A 69 11.46 -0.86 8.56
CA ILE A 69 10.99 -0.39 7.25
C ILE A 69 9.53 0.10 7.29
N LEU A 70 8.76 -0.32 8.29
CA LEU A 70 7.36 0.07 8.49
C LEU A 70 7.18 1.23 9.47
N ASP A 71 8.28 1.78 10.00
CA ASP A 71 8.23 2.94 10.89
C ASP A 71 8.15 4.25 10.09
N PHE A 72 6.92 4.65 9.79
CA PHE A 72 6.64 5.90 9.06
C PHE A 72 6.66 7.15 9.94
N THR A 73 7.13 7.05 11.20
CA THR A 73 7.31 8.23 12.02
C THR A 73 8.50 9.03 11.50
N ARG A 74 8.21 10.15 10.85
CA ARG A 74 9.23 11.18 10.61
C ARG A 74 9.46 11.81 11.97
N GLY A 75 10.62 11.56 12.57
CA GLY A 75 10.95 12.11 13.90
C GLY A 75 10.52 13.57 14.01
N GLU A 76 9.60 13.82 14.94
CA GLU A 76 9.32 15.16 15.47
C GLU A 76 10.55 15.67 16.25
#